data_AF-A0A0F9PBG7-F1
#
_entry.id   AF-A0A0F9PBG7-F1
#
_cell.length_a   1.000
_cell.length_b   1.000
_cell.length_c   1.000
_cell.angle_alpha   90.00
_cell.angle_beta   90.00
_cell.angle_gamma   90.00
#
_symmetry.space_group_name_H-M   'P 1'
#
loop_
_entity.id
_entity.type
_entity.pdbx_description
1 polymer ?
#
loop_
_entity_poly.entity_id
_entity_poly.type
_entity_poly.pdbx_seq_one_letter_code
_entity_poly.pdbx_strand_id
1 'polypeptide(L)'
;MKYRRKPIVVEAEQFFPEVSPWPAGVYGLADNRFYFFDGVGAMWESKTRCEIRVGDWVVTNPSGARYVVSILDFFGWYERIPEARNG
;
A
#
# COMPACT_ATOMS: atom_id res chain seq x y z
N MET A 1 8.56 27.35 -0.91
CA MET A 1 9.79 26.64 -1.37
C MET A 1 9.38 25.31 -1.98
N LYS A 2 10.14 24.76 -2.95
CA LYS A 2 9.83 23.49 -3.62
C LYS A 2 10.83 22.41 -3.19
N TYR A 3 10.37 21.20 -2.90
CA TYR A 3 11.19 20.06 -2.45
C TYR A 3 10.91 18.84 -3.34
N ARG A 4 11.89 17.94 -3.48
CA ARG A 4 11.74 16.65 -4.18
C ARG A 4 11.79 15.49 -3.18
N ARG A 5 11.04 14.42 -3.45
CA ARG A 5 11.15 13.16 -2.68
C ARG A 5 12.52 12.51 -2.97
N LYS A 6 13.13 11.91 -1.95
CA LYS A 6 14.34 11.08 -2.15
C LYS A 6 13.95 9.77 -2.86
N PRO A 7 14.81 9.21 -3.72
CA PRO A 7 14.64 7.84 -4.22
C PRO A 7 14.58 6.87 -3.04
N ILE A 8 13.60 5.97 -3.04
CA ILE A 8 13.43 4.93 -2.03
C ILE A 8 12.99 3.63 -2.70
N VAL A 9 13.41 2.50 -2.14
CA VAL A 9 12.85 1.19 -2.45
C VAL A 9 11.78 0.89 -1.40
N VAL A 10 10.66 0.32 -1.81
CA VAL A 10 9.54 -0.03 -0.94
C VAL A 10 9.09 -1.46 -1.22
N GLU A 11 8.54 -2.12 -0.20
CA GLU A 11 7.77 -3.35 -0.40
C GLU A 11 6.31 -2.96 -0.63
N ALA A 12 5.61 -3.71 -1.48
CA ALA A 12 4.22 -3.42 -1.80
C ALA A 12 3.42 -4.69 -2.06
N GLU A 13 2.22 -4.75 -1.50
CA GLU A 13 1.28 -5.86 -1.64
C GLU A 13 -0.02 -5.33 -2.25
N GLN A 14 -0.47 -5.93 -3.36
CA GLN A 14 -1.72 -5.54 -4.00
C GLN A 14 -2.91 -6.22 -3.31
N PHE A 15 -3.99 -5.48 -3.11
CA PHE A 15 -5.20 -6.00 -2.46
C PHE A 15 -6.20 -6.55 -3.47
N PHE A 16 -6.58 -7.81 -3.28
CA PHE A 16 -7.74 -8.46 -3.91
C PHE A 16 -8.50 -9.26 -2.87
N PRO A 17 -9.81 -9.02 -2.67
CA PRO A 17 -10.57 -9.66 -1.62
C PRO A 17 -10.68 -11.19 -1.77
N GLU A 18 -10.58 -11.70 -3.00
CA GLU A 18 -10.64 -13.12 -3.32
C GLU A 18 -9.29 -13.85 -3.09
N VAL A 19 -8.18 -13.11 -2.90
CA VAL A 19 -6.84 -13.68 -2.79
C VAL A 19 -6.34 -13.57 -1.36
N SER A 20 -6.25 -14.72 -0.67
CA SER A 20 -5.74 -14.81 0.70
C SER A 20 -4.30 -15.35 0.73
N PRO A 21 -3.45 -14.91 1.67
CA PRO A 21 -3.70 -13.90 2.71
C PRO A 21 -3.79 -12.48 2.14
N TRP A 22 -4.66 -11.66 2.72
CA TRP A 22 -4.71 -10.22 2.42
C TRP A 22 -3.46 -9.51 2.96
N PRO A 23 -3.11 -8.34 2.40
CA PRO A 23 -2.02 -7.53 2.93
C PRO A 23 -2.19 -7.23 4.42
N ALA A 24 -1.08 -7.17 5.14
CA ALA A 24 -1.10 -7.01 6.58
C ALA A 24 -1.82 -5.71 7.00
N GLY A 25 -2.81 -5.82 7.90
CA GLY A 25 -3.63 -4.69 8.37
C GLY A 25 -4.91 -4.46 7.58
N VAL A 26 -5.16 -5.24 6.51
CA VAL A 26 -6.42 -5.23 5.78
C VAL A 26 -7.44 -6.15 6.44
N TYR A 27 -8.68 -5.68 6.56
CA TYR A 27 -9.83 -6.43 7.07
C TYR A 27 -11.13 -6.03 6.38
N GLY A 28 -12.11 -6.93 6.37
CA GLY A 28 -13.45 -6.70 5.85
C GLY A 28 -14.45 -6.53 6.99
N LEU A 29 -15.57 -5.86 6.72
CA LEU A 29 -16.76 -5.93 7.57
C LEU A 29 -17.56 -7.21 7.29
N ALA A 30 -18.51 -7.55 8.18
CA ALA A 30 -19.27 -8.80 8.12
C ALA A 30 -20.02 -9.05 6.81
N ASP A 31 -20.32 -8.01 6.03
CA ASP A 31 -21.00 -8.11 4.74
C ASP A 31 -20.04 -8.22 3.54
N ASN A 32 -18.72 -8.15 3.77
CA ASN A 32 -17.65 -8.13 2.75
C ASN A 32 -17.87 -7.09 1.64
N ARG A 33 -18.67 -6.05 1.89
CA ARG A 33 -18.90 -4.97 0.91
C ARG A 33 -17.81 -3.90 0.95
N PHE A 34 -17.22 -3.72 2.13
CA PHE A 34 -16.20 -2.71 2.37
C PHE A 34 -15.00 -3.33 3.07
N TYR A 35 -13.83 -2.96 2.57
CA TYR A 35 -12.54 -3.37 3.12
C TYR A 35 -11.82 -2.15 3.63
N PHE A 36 -11.08 -2.34 4.72
CA PHE A 36 -10.38 -1.29 5.41
C PHE A 36 -8.96 -1.72 5.71
N PHE A 37 -8.09 -0.73 5.79
CA PHE A 37 -6.72 -0.89 6.24
C PHE A 37 -6.51 -0.06 7.49
N ASP A 38 -5.99 -0.70 8.55
CA ASP A 38 -5.54 -0.02 9.76
C ASP A 38 -4.04 0.24 9.66
N GLY A 39 -3.69 1.48 9.30
CA GLY A 39 -2.29 1.91 9.32
C GLY A 39 -2.14 3.43 9.29
N VAL A 40 -0.94 3.87 8.93
CA VAL A 40 -0.64 5.29 8.81
C VAL A 40 -1.19 5.70 7.45
N GLY A 41 -2.14 6.64 7.38
CA GLY A 41 -2.48 7.22 6.08
C GLY A 41 -1.21 7.82 5.49
N ALA A 42 -0.97 7.71 4.17
CA ALA A 42 0.27 8.18 3.52
C ALA A 42 0.63 9.66 3.81
N MET A 43 -0.32 10.42 4.39
CA MET A 43 -0.22 11.84 4.71
C MET A 43 -0.58 12.22 6.17
N TRP A 44 -0.89 11.27 7.06
CA TRP A 44 -1.35 11.59 8.43
C TRP A 44 -0.75 10.66 9.47
N GLU A 45 -0.10 11.23 10.50
CA GLU A 45 0.54 10.50 11.62
C GLU A 45 -0.44 9.80 12.57
N SER A 46 -1.75 10.00 12.41
CA SER A 46 -2.76 9.25 13.14
C SER A 46 -3.07 7.94 12.43
N LYS A 47 -3.22 6.85 13.19
CA LYS A 47 -3.82 5.61 12.71
C LYS A 47 -5.22 5.93 12.22
N THR A 48 -5.39 6.08 10.92
CA THR A 48 -6.68 6.33 10.29
C THR A 48 -7.13 5.04 9.62
N ARG A 49 -8.36 4.65 9.93
CA ARG A 49 -9.06 3.62 9.17
C ARG A 49 -9.26 4.16 7.76
N CYS A 50 -8.62 3.55 6.78
CA CYS A 50 -8.76 3.93 5.37
C CYS A 50 -9.56 2.85 4.65
N GLU A 51 -10.52 3.24 3.82
CA GLU A 51 -11.11 2.32 2.85
C GLU A 51 -10.02 1.89 1.85
N ILE A 52 -9.93 0.60 1.58
CA ILE A 52 -9.06 0.03 0.54
C ILE A 52 -9.93 -0.62 -0.52
N ARG A 53 -9.62 -0.37 -1.79
CA ARG A 53 -10.38 -0.88 -2.93
C ARG A 53 -9.62 -1.98 -3.65
N VAL A 54 -10.35 -2.79 -4.40
CA VAL A 54 -9.77 -3.84 -5.23
C VAL A 54 -8.73 -3.23 -6.18
N GLY A 55 -7.51 -3.79 -6.15
CA GLY A 55 -6.38 -3.34 -6.96
C GLY A 55 -5.51 -2.26 -6.32
N ASP A 56 -5.92 -1.66 -5.19
CA ASP A 56 -5.06 -0.75 -4.42
C ASP A 56 -3.87 -1.50 -3.80
N TRP A 57 -2.86 -0.74 -3.39
CA TRP A 57 -1.61 -1.26 -2.86
C TRP A 57 -1.41 -0.87 -1.40
N VAL A 58 -1.03 -1.82 -0.56
CA VAL A 58 -0.46 -1.55 0.76
C VAL A 58 1.06 -1.48 0.61
N VAL A 59 1.62 -0.30 0.87
CA VAL A 59 3.06 -0.02 0.73
C VAL A 59 3.71 0.02 2.10
N THR A 60 4.82 -0.71 2.26
CA THR A 60 5.70 -0.62 3.43
C THR A 60 6.97 0.14 3.05
N ASN A 61 7.20 1.28 3.69
CA ASN A 61 8.41 2.07 3.45
C ASN A 61 9.62 1.56 4.27
N PRO A 62 10.84 2.08 4.04
CA PRO A 62 12.03 1.67 4.80
C PRO A 62 11.99 1.93 6.31
N SER A 63 11.10 2.80 6.80
CA SER A 63 10.90 3.00 8.25
C SER A 63 9.91 2.00 8.85
N GLY A 64 9.37 1.08 8.07
CA GLY A 64 8.36 0.11 8.48
C GLY A 64 6.93 0.67 8.54
N ALA A 65 6.71 1.93 8.16
CA ALA A 65 5.38 2.50 8.11
C ALA A 65 4.62 1.94 6.90
N ARG A 66 3.33 1.65 7.11
CA ARG A 66 2.44 1.09 6.10
C ARG A 66 1.30 2.05 5.77
N TYR A 67 1.02 2.20 4.49
CA TYR A 67 -0.05 3.07 3.97
C TYR A 67 -0.66 2.51 2.69
N VAL A 68 -1.91 2.89 2.41
CA VAL A 68 -2.59 2.55 1.15
C VAL A 68 -2.22 3.58 0.07
N VAL A 69 -2.01 3.09 -1.14
CA VAL A 69 -1.85 3.89 -2.35
C VAL A 69 -2.82 3.36 -3.40
N SER A 70 -3.55 4.27 -4.05
CA SER A 70 -4.46 3.87 -5.13
C SER A 70 -3.71 3.22 -6.28
N ILE A 71 -4.36 2.34 -7.04
CA ILE A 71 -3.75 1.72 -8.22
C ILE A 71 -3.16 2.76 -9.20
N LEU A 72 -3.84 3.90 -9.37
CA LEU A 72 -3.41 4.96 -10.29
C LEU A 72 -2.17 5.70 -9.76
N ASP A 73 -2.16 6.04 -8.46
CA ASP A 73 -1.05 6.74 -7.84
C ASP A 73 0.19 5.84 -7.72
N PHE A 74 -0.01 4.54 -7.48
CA PHE A 74 1.10 3.61 -7.28
C PHE A 74 2.03 3.57 -8.49
N PHE A 75 1.49 3.40 -9.71
CA PHE A 75 2.30 3.42 -10.93
C PHE A 75 2.80 4.81 -11.33
N GLY A 76 2.18 5.88 -10.80
CA GLY A 76 2.70 7.24 -10.93
C GLY A 76 3.90 7.52 -10.03
N TRP A 77 4.05 6.77 -8.92
CA TRP A 77 5.07 7.02 -7.90
C TRP A 77 6.19 5.99 -7.89
N TYR A 78 5.91 4.75 -8.28
CA TYR A 78 6.83 3.63 -8.17
C TYR A 78 6.96 2.89 -9.49
N GLU A 79 8.17 2.40 -9.73
CA GLU A 79 8.49 1.49 -10.80
C GLU A 79 8.94 0.15 -10.21
N ARG A 80 8.59 -0.95 -10.90
CA ARG A 80 9.04 -2.27 -10.47
C ARG A 80 10.54 -2.39 -10.70
N ILE A 81 11.27 -2.76 -9.66
CA ILE A 81 12.68 -3.14 -9.79
C ILE A 81 12.73 -4.57 -10.34
N PRO A 82 13.39 -4.81 -11.49
CA PRO A 82 13.58 -6.16 -11.99
C PRO A 82 14.37 -6.99 -10.99
N GLU A 83 13.95 -8.24 -10.75
CA GLU A 83 14.77 -9.17 -9.97
C GLU A 83 16.11 -9.37 -10.70
N ALA A 84 17.20 -9.29 -9.93
CA ALA A 84 18.51 -9.61 -10.48
C ALA A 84 18.47 -11.07 -10.96
N ARG A 85 18.80 -11.30 -12.24
CA ARG A 85 19.03 -12.66 -12.75
C ARG A 85 20.23 -13.21 -12.00
N ASN A 86 19.99 -14.03 -10.99
CA ASN A 86 21.04 -14.85 -10.40
C ASN A 86 21.51 -15.81 -11.51
N GLY A 87 22.66 -15.50 -12.09
CA GLY A 87 23.35 -16.35 -13.07
C GLY A 87 24.07 -17.52 -12.42
#